data_AF-A0A0M6WXN0-F1
#
_entry.id   AF-A0A0M6WXN0-F1
#
_cell.length_a   1.000
_cell.length_b   1.000
_cell.length_c   1.000
_cell.angle_alpha   90.00
_cell.angle_beta   90.00
_cell.angle_gamma   90.00
#
_symmetry.space_group_name_H-M   'P 1'
#
loop_
_entity.id
_entity.type
_entity.pdbx_description
1 polymer ?
#
loop_
_entity_poly.entity_id
_entity_poly.type
_entity_poly.pdbx_seq_one_letter_code
_entity_poly.pdbx_strand_id
1 'polypeptide(L)'
;MRIRKVNSVDVKLHNLTKVKLKTAGNTSVAQFTAGNNKTCTVRNLSKDTYLDVRTGEVKQKKKSESRYQSPKSVRKSINHLMDLIRCNATEPAKCKWITVTYEEVMTDGKQAFLDVKLFLRKLKRYLAKQIDITAGQQSFNYITIAEPQGERHGNSWHMHILLIFEDIAPFIENEMISELWSHGITWYPEGYTPGAGSGFIPGEPFPE
;
A
#
# COMPACT_ATOMS: atom_id res chain seq x y z
N MET A 1 -16.68 12.96 4.88
CA MET A 1 -16.85 11.83 5.84
C MET A 1 -15.75 11.94 6.88
N ARG A 2 -16.08 12.16 8.16
CA ARG A 2 -15.08 12.17 9.24
C ARG A 2 -14.84 10.74 9.71
N ILE A 3 -13.59 10.31 9.73
CA ILE A 3 -13.19 9.01 10.27
C ILE A 3 -12.71 9.26 11.70
N ARG A 4 -13.16 8.45 12.65
CA ARG A 4 -12.69 8.51 14.04
C ARG A 4 -12.30 7.10 14.48
N LYS A 5 -11.12 6.98 15.07
CA LYS A 5 -10.74 5.77 15.81
C LYS A 5 -11.54 5.79 17.11
N VAL A 6 -12.20 4.70 17.42
CA VAL A 6 -12.98 4.49 18.65
C VAL A 6 -12.42 3.29 19.37
N ASN A 7 -12.52 3.28 20.69
CA ASN A 7 -12.03 2.18 21.49
C ASN A 7 -12.93 0.95 21.30
N SER A 8 -12.37 -0.26 21.36
CA SER A 8 -13.15 -1.48 21.12
C SER A 8 -14.26 -1.68 22.15
N VAL A 9 -14.03 -1.23 23.39
CA VAL A 9 -15.00 -1.25 24.48
C VAL A 9 -16.24 -0.38 24.22
N ASP A 10 -16.11 0.64 23.36
CA ASP A 10 -17.19 1.58 23.04
C ASP A 10 -18.12 1.04 21.94
N VAL A 11 -17.72 -0.04 21.25
CA VAL A 11 -18.46 -0.62 20.12
C VAL A 11 -18.82 -2.07 20.43
N LYS A 12 -20.02 -2.28 20.99
CA LYS A 12 -20.57 -3.61 21.23
C LYS A 12 -21.41 -4.06 20.03
N LEU A 13 -21.00 -5.16 19.39
CA LEU A 13 -21.77 -5.82 18.35
C LEU A 13 -22.74 -6.83 18.97
N HIS A 14 -24.01 -6.76 18.59
CA HIS A 14 -24.99 -7.76 19.01
C HIS A 14 -24.81 -9.05 18.21
N ASN A 15 -25.08 -10.21 18.82
CA ASN A 15 -24.85 -11.52 18.19
C ASN A 15 -25.58 -11.72 16.85
N LEU A 16 -26.69 -11.01 16.63
CA LEU A 16 -27.49 -11.09 15.41
C LEU A 16 -27.13 -10.02 14.36
N THR A 17 -26.14 -9.17 14.62
CA THR A 17 -25.74 -8.12 13.67
C THR A 17 -25.12 -8.75 12.43
N LYS A 18 -25.71 -8.48 11.26
CA LYS A 18 -25.14 -8.88 9.98
C LYS A 18 -23.88 -8.05 9.71
N VAL A 19 -22.75 -8.73 9.55
CA VAL A 19 -21.46 -8.11 9.25
C VAL A 19 -20.91 -8.64 7.94
N LYS A 20 -20.11 -7.82 7.27
CA LYS A 20 -19.17 -8.29 6.26
C LYS A 20 -17.85 -8.62 6.94
N LEU A 21 -17.49 -9.89 6.99
CA LEU A 21 -16.19 -10.33 7.46
C LEU A 21 -15.21 -10.41 6.28
N LYS A 22 -14.00 -9.89 6.47
CA LYS A 22 -12.88 -10.03 5.53
C LYS A 22 -11.66 -10.53 6.29
N THR A 23 -11.08 -11.65 5.85
CA THR A 23 -9.83 -12.18 6.38
C THR A 23 -8.73 -12.01 5.35
N ALA A 24 -7.57 -11.52 5.79
CA ALA A 24 -6.37 -11.35 4.98
C ALA A 24 -5.14 -11.69 5.83
N GLY A 25 -4.49 -12.81 5.51
CA GLY A 25 -3.43 -13.39 6.35
C GLY A 25 -3.89 -13.58 7.80
N ASN A 26 -3.11 -13.06 8.73
CA ASN A 26 -3.37 -13.15 10.18
C ASN A 26 -4.38 -12.09 10.69
N THR A 27 -4.98 -11.30 9.79
CA THR A 27 -5.91 -10.21 10.17
C THR A 27 -7.33 -10.50 9.70
N SER A 28 -8.31 -10.31 10.58
CA SER A 28 -9.73 -10.30 10.23
C SER A 28 -10.36 -8.93 10.53
N VAL A 29 -11.13 -8.42 9.58
CA VAL A 29 -11.86 -7.15 9.68
C VAL A 29 -13.35 -7.42 9.54
N ALA A 30 -14.11 -7.16 10.60
CA ALA A 30 -15.56 -7.15 10.58
C ALA A 30 -16.08 -5.74 10.30
N GLN A 31 -16.83 -5.57 9.22
CA GLN A 31 -17.48 -4.31 8.86
C GLN A 31 -18.99 -4.45 9.01
N PHE A 32 -19.60 -3.47 9.67
CA PHE A 32 -21.04 -3.39 9.86
C PHE A 32 -21.51 -1.95 9.68
N THR A 33 -22.80 -1.78 9.46
CA THR A 33 -23.43 -0.46 9.38
C THR A 33 -24.47 -0.38 10.50
N ALA A 34 -24.41 0.67 11.32
CA ALA A 34 -25.35 0.88 12.41
C ALA A 34 -26.79 1.20 11.94
N GLY A 35 -26.97 1.56 10.66
CA GLY A 35 -28.27 1.80 10.05
C GLY A 35 -28.24 1.59 8.54
N ASN A 36 -29.36 1.18 7.97
CA ASN A 36 -29.50 1.00 6.53
C ASN A 36 -30.23 2.20 5.93
N ASN A 37 -29.59 2.93 5.02
CA ASN A 37 -30.32 3.88 4.21
C ASN A 37 -31.22 3.11 3.23
N LYS A 38 -32.53 3.16 3.45
CA LYS A 38 -33.54 2.52 2.60
C LYS A 38 -34.01 3.41 1.45
N THR A 39 -33.49 4.63 1.35
CA THR A 39 -33.87 5.62 0.34
C THR A 39 -32.77 5.77 -0.70
N CYS A 40 -33.15 5.68 -1.97
CA CYS A 40 -32.27 5.94 -3.09
C CYS A 40 -32.56 7.36 -3.60
N THR A 41 -31.71 8.32 -3.25
CA THR A 41 -31.91 9.74 -3.63
C THR A 41 -31.44 10.05 -5.05
N VAL A 42 -30.71 9.12 -5.68
CA VAL A 42 -30.12 9.31 -7.01
C VAL A 42 -30.39 8.07 -7.86
N ARG A 43 -31.08 8.24 -8.98
CA ARG A 43 -31.30 7.16 -9.96
C ARG A 43 -30.40 7.38 -11.17
N ASN A 44 -29.57 6.39 -11.48
CA ASN A 44 -28.71 6.45 -12.64
C ASN A 44 -29.55 6.39 -13.94
N LEU A 45 -29.31 7.31 -14.88
CA LEU A 45 -30.02 7.32 -16.18
C LEU A 45 -29.10 6.90 -17.33
N SER A 46 -27.89 7.44 -17.39
CA SER A 46 -26.94 7.17 -18.48
C SER A 46 -25.48 7.22 -18.00
N LYS A 47 -24.52 7.13 -18.92
CA LYS A 47 -23.10 7.36 -18.60
C LYS A 47 -22.86 8.77 -18.06
N ASP A 48 -23.61 9.76 -18.53
CA ASP A 48 -23.35 11.18 -18.28
C ASP A 48 -24.36 11.83 -17.33
N THR A 49 -25.55 11.24 -17.15
CA THR A 49 -26.65 11.85 -16.39
C THR A 49 -27.23 10.97 -15.30
N TYR A 50 -27.80 11.61 -14.28
CA TYR A 50 -28.58 10.98 -13.22
C TYR A 50 -29.79 11.83 -12.85
N LEU A 51 -30.84 11.19 -12.36
CA LEU A 51 -32.02 11.84 -11.78
C LEU A 51 -31.80 12.02 -10.28
N ASP A 52 -31.93 13.26 -9.80
CA ASP A 52 -32.08 13.54 -8.38
C ASP A 52 -33.54 13.29 -7.99
N VAL A 53 -33.79 12.20 -7.27
CA VAL A 53 -35.15 11.76 -6.92
C VAL A 53 -35.83 12.74 -5.96
N ARG A 54 -35.06 13.57 -5.24
CA ARG A 54 -35.60 14.56 -4.30
C ARG A 54 -36.16 15.79 -5.01
N THR A 55 -35.52 16.22 -6.10
CA THR A 55 -35.92 17.43 -6.84
C THR A 55 -36.62 17.13 -8.15
N GLY A 56 -36.51 15.90 -8.67
CA GLY A 56 -37.00 15.51 -9.99
C GLY A 56 -36.10 15.96 -11.15
N GLU A 57 -34.96 16.61 -10.87
CA GLU A 57 -34.09 17.18 -11.89
C GLU A 57 -33.08 16.17 -12.42
N VAL A 58 -32.81 16.25 -13.74
CA VAL A 58 -31.72 15.51 -14.38
C VAL A 58 -30.44 16.33 -14.30
N LYS A 59 -29.41 15.78 -13.63
CA LYS A 59 -28.12 16.42 -13.42
C LYS A 59 -27.00 15.68 -14.16
N GLN A 60 -25.98 16.43 -14.56
CA GLN A 60 -24.77 15.89 -15.18
C GLN A 60 -23.85 15.29 -14.11
N LYS A 61 -23.22 14.15 -14.44
CA LYS A 61 -22.22 13.52 -13.59
C LYS A 61 -20.90 14.25 -13.72
N LYS A 62 -20.23 14.45 -12.57
CA LYS A 62 -18.85 14.93 -12.57
C LYS A 62 -17.94 13.82 -13.11
N LYS A 63 -17.36 14.06 -14.29
CA LYS A 63 -16.32 13.20 -14.84
C LYS A 63 -15.02 13.49 -14.11
N SER A 64 -14.33 12.44 -13.67
CA SER A 64 -12.98 12.56 -13.14
C SER A 64 -12.00 12.31 -14.28
N GLU A 65 -11.03 13.21 -14.43
CA GLU A 65 -9.97 13.09 -15.45
C GLU A 65 -8.86 12.15 -14.97
N SER A 66 -8.64 12.08 -13.65
CA SER A 66 -7.65 11.20 -13.01
C SER A 66 -8.23 10.48 -11.80
N ARG A 67 -7.71 9.27 -11.52
CA ARG A 67 -8.09 8.45 -10.36
C ARG A 67 -7.87 9.22 -9.04
N TYR A 68 -6.85 10.07 -8.97
CA TYR A 68 -6.53 10.85 -7.78
C TYR A 68 -7.68 11.79 -7.36
N GLN A 69 -8.49 12.27 -8.31
CA GLN A 69 -9.65 13.13 -8.05
C GLN A 69 -10.79 12.39 -7.32
N SER A 70 -10.66 11.07 -7.09
CA SER A 70 -11.61 10.26 -6.32
C SER A 70 -10.94 9.64 -5.09
N PRO A 71 -10.98 10.30 -3.91
CA PRO A 71 -10.42 9.78 -2.67
C PRO A 71 -10.95 8.38 -2.30
N LYS A 72 -12.21 8.09 -2.64
CA LYS A 72 -12.81 6.77 -2.43
C LYS A 72 -12.12 5.69 -3.27
N SER A 73 -11.80 6.01 -4.53
CA SER A 73 -11.11 5.09 -5.44
C SER A 73 -9.68 4.83 -4.97
N VAL A 74 -8.94 5.89 -4.62
CA VAL A 74 -7.58 5.80 -4.06
C VAL A 74 -7.57 4.92 -2.82
N ARG A 75 -8.47 5.16 -1.86
CA ARG A 75 -8.59 4.35 -0.64
C ARG A 75 -8.90 2.88 -0.94
N LYS A 76 -9.73 2.60 -1.96
CA LYS A 76 -10.02 1.23 -2.38
C LYS A 76 -8.76 0.54 -2.91
N SER A 77 -7.96 1.24 -3.73
CA SER A 77 -6.68 0.71 -4.24
C SER A 77 -5.68 0.46 -3.11
N ILE A 78 -5.51 1.39 -2.17
CA ILE A 78 -4.61 1.21 -1.01
C ILE A 78 -5.07 0.03 -0.16
N ASN A 79 -6.36 -0.09 0.15
CA ASN A 79 -6.88 -1.22 0.91
C ASN A 79 -6.63 -2.56 0.21
N HIS A 80 -6.76 -2.61 -1.11
CA HIS A 80 -6.48 -3.81 -1.88
C HIS A 80 -5.00 -4.19 -1.83
N LEU A 81 -4.10 -3.22 -1.99
CA LEU A 81 -2.66 -3.41 -1.83
C LEU A 81 -2.32 -3.92 -0.42
N MET A 82 -2.92 -3.34 0.62
CA MET A 82 -2.74 -3.78 2.00
C MET A 82 -3.25 -5.20 2.23
N ASP A 83 -4.34 -5.60 1.58
CA ASP A 83 -4.83 -6.97 1.63
C ASP A 83 -3.85 -7.93 0.93
N LEU A 84 -3.27 -7.55 -0.22
CA LEU A 84 -2.22 -8.33 -0.87
C LEU A 84 -0.99 -8.49 0.04
N ILE A 85 -0.52 -7.41 0.66
CA ILE A 85 0.59 -7.47 1.61
C ILE A 85 0.25 -8.42 2.76
N ARG A 86 -0.90 -8.25 3.42
CA ARG A 86 -1.32 -9.11 4.54
C ARG A 86 -1.42 -10.59 4.18
N CYS A 87 -1.88 -10.90 2.97
CA CYS A 87 -2.01 -12.28 2.50
C CYS A 87 -0.66 -12.94 2.15
N ASN A 88 0.35 -12.17 1.75
CA ASN A 88 1.64 -12.71 1.29
C ASN A 88 2.77 -12.54 2.31
N ALA A 89 2.64 -11.61 3.26
CA ALA A 89 3.63 -11.31 4.29
C ALA A 89 3.07 -11.62 5.69
N THR A 90 2.69 -12.88 5.91
CA THR A 90 2.14 -13.36 7.18
C THR A 90 3.19 -13.54 8.27
N GLU A 91 4.45 -13.75 7.87
CA GLU A 91 5.61 -13.91 8.76
C GLU A 91 6.55 -12.70 8.59
N PRO A 92 6.49 -11.70 9.48
CA PRO A 92 7.26 -10.47 9.34
C PRO A 92 8.78 -10.70 9.32
N ALA A 93 9.26 -11.73 10.02
CA ALA A 93 10.68 -12.11 10.04
C ALA A 93 11.21 -12.58 8.66
N LYS A 94 10.32 -13.06 7.78
CA LYS A 94 10.65 -13.45 6.40
C LYS A 94 10.51 -12.29 5.40
N CYS A 95 10.23 -11.09 5.90
CA CYS A 95 9.99 -9.92 5.07
C CYS A 95 11.06 -8.86 5.29
N LYS A 96 11.42 -8.13 4.24
CA LYS A 96 12.32 -6.98 4.34
C LYS A 96 11.76 -5.79 3.56
N TRP A 97 11.65 -4.65 4.24
CA TRP A 97 11.23 -3.40 3.63
C TRP A 97 12.45 -2.57 3.20
N ILE A 98 12.44 -2.08 1.98
CA ILE A 98 13.47 -1.22 1.41
C ILE A 98 12.77 -0.02 0.79
N THR A 99 13.27 1.19 1.08
CA THR A 99 12.87 2.39 0.35
C THR A 99 14.06 2.91 -0.43
N VAL A 100 13.89 3.10 -1.73
CA VAL A 100 14.93 3.70 -2.59
C VAL A 100 14.42 5.03 -3.15
N THR A 101 15.29 6.04 -3.09
CA THR A 101 15.02 7.39 -3.58
C THR A 101 16.11 7.79 -4.57
N TYR A 102 15.78 8.69 -5.49
CA TYR A 102 16.77 9.28 -6.38
C TYR A 102 17.48 10.44 -5.68
N GLU A 103 18.76 10.62 -5.99
CA GLU A 103 19.52 11.81 -5.60
C GLU A 103 19.03 13.04 -6.37
N GLU A 104 18.83 12.87 -7.68
CA GLU A 104 18.27 13.87 -8.58
C GLU A 104 16.75 13.69 -8.76
N VAL A 105 16.02 14.78 -9.03
CA VAL A 105 14.56 14.71 -9.20
C VAL A 105 14.20 13.83 -10.41
N MET A 106 13.50 12.72 -10.15
CA MET A 106 13.04 11.77 -11.14
C MET A 106 11.52 11.86 -11.31
N THR A 107 11.06 12.43 -12.43
CA THR A 107 9.61 12.52 -12.73
C THR A 107 9.16 11.55 -13.82
N ASP A 108 10.09 10.92 -14.54
CA ASP A 108 9.77 9.91 -15.55
C ASP A 108 9.46 8.55 -14.91
N GLY A 109 8.17 8.23 -14.83
CA GLY A 109 7.70 6.97 -14.27
C GLY A 109 8.12 5.72 -15.06
N LYS A 110 8.44 5.84 -16.36
CA LYS A 110 8.93 4.71 -17.16
C LYS A 110 10.38 4.40 -16.81
N GLN A 111 11.21 5.44 -16.72
CA GLN A 111 12.59 5.29 -16.27
C GLN A 111 12.63 4.74 -14.84
N ALA A 112 11.82 5.30 -13.94
CA ALA A 112 11.71 4.83 -12.56
C ALA A 112 11.39 3.33 -12.45
N PHE A 113 10.47 2.85 -13.28
CA PHE A 113 10.15 1.42 -13.34
C PHE A 113 11.33 0.56 -13.84
N LEU A 114 12.05 1.01 -14.86
CA LEU A 114 13.20 0.29 -15.41
C LEU A 114 14.35 0.18 -14.41
N ASP A 115 14.63 1.26 -13.68
CA ASP A 115 15.70 1.33 -12.69
C ASP A 115 15.41 0.38 -11.52
N VAL A 116 14.18 0.40 -10.97
CA VAL A 116 13.79 -0.53 -9.91
C VAL A 116 13.87 -1.98 -10.38
N LYS A 117 13.45 -2.27 -11.61
CA LYS A 117 13.58 -3.61 -12.19
C LYS A 117 15.04 -4.03 -12.29
N LEU A 118 15.94 -3.12 -12.68
CA LEU A 118 17.37 -3.38 -12.75
C LEU A 118 17.95 -3.62 -11.36
N PHE A 119 17.60 -2.79 -10.38
CA PHE A 119 17.99 -2.92 -8.98
C PHE A 119 17.59 -4.27 -8.40
N LEU A 120 16.31 -4.66 -8.50
CA LEU A 120 15.83 -5.95 -8.01
C LEU A 120 16.54 -7.12 -8.69
N ARG A 121 16.88 -7.00 -9.98
CA ARG A 121 17.65 -8.01 -10.70
C ARG A 121 19.10 -8.09 -10.22
N LYS A 122 19.75 -6.96 -9.92
CA LYS A 122 21.08 -6.92 -9.30
C LYS A 122 21.04 -7.56 -7.92
N LEU A 123 20.06 -7.21 -7.09
CA LEU A 123 19.87 -7.75 -5.74
C LEU A 123 19.64 -9.27 -5.74
N LYS A 124 18.78 -9.78 -6.64
CA LYS A 124 18.59 -11.23 -6.81
C LYS A 124 19.90 -11.95 -7.14
N ARG A 125 20.70 -11.41 -8.05
CA ARG A 125 22.00 -12.00 -8.42
C ARG A 125 23.01 -11.92 -7.27
N TYR A 126 22.99 -10.84 -6.49
CA TYR A 126 23.84 -10.70 -5.33
C TYR A 126 23.53 -11.81 -4.30
N LEU A 127 22.26 -11.97 -3.93
CA LEU A 127 21.85 -12.99 -2.96
C LEU A 127 22.09 -14.42 -3.46
N ALA A 128 21.83 -14.70 -4.73
CA ALA A 128 22.07 -16.03 -5.32
C ALA A 128 23.55 -16.47 -5.30
N LYS A 129 24.48 -15.54 -5.12
CA LYS A 129 25.93 -15.83 -5.02
C LYS A 129 26.42 -15.98 -3.58
N GLN A 130 25.60 -15.67 -2.59
CA GLN A 130 25.98 -15.76 -1.19
C GLN A 130 26.00 -17.23 -0.75
N ILE A 131 27.12 -17.63 -0.14
CA ILE A 131 27.34 -19.00 0.35
C ILE A 131 26.95 -19.17 1.82
N ASP A 132 26.93 -18.08 2.59
CA ASP A 132 26.68 -18.09 4.04
C ASP A 132 25.20 -17.93 4.42
N ILE A 133 24.30 -17.98 3.43
CA ILE A 133 22.85 -17.87 3.62
C ILE A 133 22.14 -19.14 3.15
N THR A 134 20.94 -19.40 3.67
CA THR A 134 20.17 -20.60 3.31
C THR A 134 19.62 -20.50 1.89
N ALA A 135 19.25 -21.64 1.29
CA ALA A 135 18.61 -21.67 -0.03
C ALA A 135 17.32 -20.82 -0.08
N GLY A 136 16.55 -20.79 1.02
CA GLY A 136 15.35 -19.96 1.14
C GLY A 136 15.61 -18.46 1.29
N GLN A 137 16.86 -18.07 1.56
CA GLN A 137 17.33 -16.68 1.63
C GLN A 137 17.95 -16.17 0.31
N GLN A 138 18.38 -17.07 -0.59
CA GLN A 138 19.02 -16.72 -1.86
C GLN A 138 18.06 -16.13 -2.90
N SER A 139 16.75 -16.29 -2.70
CA SER A 139 15.69 -15.80 -3.59
C SER A 139 14.56 -15.15 -2.82
N PHE A 140 13.81 -14.27 -3.50
CA PHE A 140 12.67 -13.57 -2.92
C PHE A 140 11.60 -13.24 -3.97
N ASN A 141 10.37 -13.17 -3.50
CA ASN A 141 9.26 -12.48 -4.15
C ASN A 141 9.22 -11.02 -3.67
N TYR A 142 8.55 -10.14 -4.42
CA TYR A 142 8.49 -8.74 -4.04
C TYR A 142 7.20 -8.05 -4.44
N ILE A 143 6.85 -7.01 -3.68
CA ILE A 143 5.82 -6.02 -4.02
C ILE A 143 6.51 -4.66 -4.07
N THR A 144 6.35 -3.94 -5.17
CA THR A 144 6.90 -2.58 -5.36
C THR A 144 5.76 -1.58 -5.49
N ILE A 145 5.90 -0.46 -4.79
CA ILE A 145 4.94 0.65 -4.78
C ILE A 145 5.71 1.91 -5.16
N ALA A 146 5.28 2.55 -6.25
CA ALA A 146 5.80 3.84 -6.68
C ALA A 146 4.93 4.97 -6.10
N GLU A 147 5.56 5.91 -5.41
CA GLU A 147 4.89 7.07 -4.82
C GLU A 147 5.71 8.35 -5.10
N PRO A 148 5.08 9.50 -5.37
CA PRO A 148 5.79 10.77 -5.43
C PRO A 148 6.21 11.21 -4.01
N GLN A 149 7.46 11.62 -3.82
CA GLN A 149 8.04 12.01 -2.52
C GLN A 149 7.51 13.35 -1.98
N GLY A 150 6.42 13.86 -2.56
CA GLY A 150 5.79 15.13 -2.19
C GLY A 150 6.45 16.34 -2.86
N GLU A 151 5.79 17.49 -2.73
CA GLU A 151 6.15 18.72 -3.45
C GLU A 151 7.54 19.26 -3.06
N ARG A 152 7.93 19.10 -1.79
CA ARG A 152 9.25 19.52 -1.29
C ARG A 152 10.43 18.80 -1.97
N HIS A 153 10.17 17.60 -2.50
CA HIS A 153 11.13 16.78 -3.23
C HIS A 153 10.85 16.80 -4.74
N GLY A 154 10.21 17.86 -5.25
CA GLY A 154 9.87 18.01 -6.67
C GLY A 154 8.88 16.97 -7.20
N ASN A 155 8.13 16.31 -6.32
CA ASN A 155 7.34 15.12 -6.64
C ASN A 155 8.17 14.00 -7.32
N SER A 156 9.46 13.91 -6.96
CA SER A 156 10.34 12.85 -7.42
C SER A 156 9.76 11.48 -7.07
N TRP A 157 9.86 10.54 -7.99
CA TRP A 157 9.45 9.16 -7.76
C TRP A 157 10.35 8.52 -6.70
N HIS A 158 9.74 7.93 -5.67
CA HIS A 158 10.42 7.03 -4.74
C HIS A 158 9.67 5.71 -4.66
N MET A 159 10.38 4.67 -4.23
CA MET A 159 9.92 3.30 -4.39
C MET A 159 9.99 2.58 -3.05
N HIS A 160 8.84 2.13 -2.60
CA HIS A 160 8.72 1.23 -1.46
C HIS A 160 8.69 -0.21 -1.95
N ILE A 161 9.58 -1.03 -1.43
CA ILE A 161 9.80 -2.40 -1.88
C ILE A 161 9.69 -3.32 -0.66
N LEU A 162 8.71 -4.22 -0.70
CA LEU A 162 8.58 -5.31 0.26
C LEU A 162 9.14 -6.58 -0.38
N LEU A 163 10.25 -7.09 0.15
CA LEU A 163 10.81 -8.39 -0.19
C LEU A 163 10.19 -9.46 0.72
N ILE A 164 9.89 -10.62 0.15
CA ILE A 164 9.26 -11.76 0.82
C ILE A 164 10.08 -13.00 0.51
N PHE A 165 10.72 -13.56 1.54
CA PHE A 165 11.59 -14.73 1.48
C PHE A 165 10.85 -16.01 1.91
N GLU A 166 11.38 -17.17 1.53
CA GLU A 166 10.85 -18.45 2.00
C GLU A 166 11.30 -18.77 3.44
N ASP A 167 12.45 -18.22 3.81
CA ASP A 167 13.08 -18.31 5.14
C ASP A 167 13.21 -16.90 5.78
N ILE A 168 13.74 -16.81 7.00
CA ILE A 168 14.02 -15.54 7.69
C ILE A 168 14.82 -14.64 6.76
N ALA A 169 14.38 -13.39 6.58
CA ALA A 169 15.01 -12.47 5.66
C ALA A 169 16.50 -12.28 6.02
N PRO A 170 17.43 -12.46 5.06
CA PRO A 170 18.84 -12.33 5.35
C PRO A 170 19.20 -10.90 5.76
N PHE A 171 20.26 -10.76 6.54
CA PHE A 171 20.89 -9.47 6.71
C PHE A 171 21.51 -9.03 5.38
N ILE A 172 21.34 -7.75 5.04
CA ILE A 172 21.91 -7.15 3.83
C ILE A 172 22.36 -5.77 4.27
N GLU A 173 23.65 -5.48 4.12
CA GLU A 173 24.22 -4.20 4.50
C GLU A 173 23.61 -3.06 3.69
N ASN A 174 23.37 -1.91 4.34
CA ASN A 174 22.79 -0.75 3.67
C ASN A 174 23.72 -0.21 2.56
N GLU A 175 25.03 -0.27 2.77
CA GLU A 175 26.03 0.12 1.76
C GLU A 175 25.87 -0.72 0.48
N MET A 176 25.73 -2.04 0.62
CA MET A 176 25.46 -2.93 -0.51
C MET A 176 24.13 -2.59 -1.21
N ILE A 177 23.06 -2.31 -0.46
CA ILE A 177 21.78 -1.90 -1.06
C ILE A 177 21.93 -0.59 -1.85
N SER A 178 22.67 0.39 -1.30
CA SER A 178 22.96 1.66 -1.94
C SER A 178 23.80 1.49 -3.21
N GLU A 179 24.84 0.65 -3.17
CA GLU A 179 25.67 0.33 -4.32
C GLU A 179 24.85 -0.33 -5.45
N LEU A 180 23.98 -1.27 -5.10
CA LEU A 180 23.12 -1.95 -6.07
C LEU A 180 22.09 -0.99 -6.69
N TRP A 181 21.56 -0.05 -5.90
CA TRP A 181 20.61 0.97 -6.36
C TRP A 181 21.27 1.95 -7.32
N SER A 182 22.47 2.46 -7.01
CA SER A 182 23.29 3.32 -7.88
C SER A 182 22.66 4.64 -8.37
N HIS A 183 21.50 5.04 -7.85
CA HIS A 183 20.77 6.25 -8.28
C HIS A 183 20.44 7.22 -7.14
N GLY A 184 20.86 6.94 -5.91
CA GLY A 184 20.63 7.82 -4.77
C GLY A 184 20.60 7.10 -3.44
N ILE A 185 19.78 7.62 -2.52
CA ILE A 185 19.74 7.21 -1.12
C ILE A 185 18.85 5.97 -0.95
N THR A 186 19.25 5.10 -0.03
CA THR A 186 18.44 3.96 0.38
C THR A 186 18.17 4.05 1.87
N TRP A 187 16.90 3.94 2.26
CA TRP A 187 16.49 3.95 3.65
C TRP A 187 16.06 2.54 4.10
N TYR A 188 16.62 2.13 5.23
CA TYR A 188 16.32 0.90 5.93
C TYR A 188 15.91 1.24 7.37
N PRO A 189 14.66 1.00 7.77
CA PRO A 189 14.35 1.04 9.19
C PRO A 189 14.99 -0.18 9.86
N GLU A 190 16.01 0.04 10.68
CA GLU A 190 16.37 -0.94 11.69
C GLU A 190 15.13 -1.22 12.56
N GLY A 191 14.65 -2.46 12.56
CA GLY A 191 13.56 -2.90 13.44
C GLY A 191 12.12 -2.73 12.94
N TYR A 192 11.85 -2.38 11.67
CA TYR A 192 10.47 -2.39 11.17
C TYR A 192 9.97 -3.82 10.91
N THR A 193 9.12 -4.31 11.78
CA THR A 193 8.30 -5.51 11.57
C THR A 193 6.95 -5.11 10.98
N PRO A 194 6.63 -5.48 9.71
CA PRO A 194 5.29 -5.31 9.19
C PRO A 194 4.28 -6.08 10.05
N GLY A 195 3.36 -5.40 10.74
CA GLY A 195 2.28 -6.05 11.49
C GLY A 195 2.42 -6.05 13.02
N ALA A 196 3.49 -5.49 13.60
CA ALA A 196 3.43 -5.02 14.97
C ALA A 196 2.46 -3.82 15.02
N GLY A 197 1.60 -3.73 16.03
CA GLY A 197 0.50 -2.76 16.16
C GLY A 197 0.86 -1.27 16.18
N SER A 198 2.03 -0.83 15.71
CA SER A 198 2.29 0.56 15.32
C SER A 198 1.59 0.85 14.00
N GLY A 199 0.47 1.56 14.10
CA GLY A 199 -0.50 1.66 13.03
C GLY A 199 0.00 2.40 11.80
N PHE A 200 -0.06 1.73 10.65
CA PHE A 200 -0.34 2.43 9.41
C PHE A 200 -1.78 2.97 9.48
N ILE A 201 -1.92 4.24 9.87
CA ILE A 201 -3.16 5.00 9.74
C ILE A 201 -3.16 5.58 8.32
N PRO A 202 -4.12 5.20 7.45
CA PRO A 202 -4.21 5.79 6.12
C PRO A 202 -4.36 7.32 6.24
N GLY A 203 -3.31 8.07 5.89
CA GLY A 203 -3.27 9.53 5.94
C GLY A 203 -2.28 10.15 6.94
N GLU A 204 -1.52 9.36 7.71
CA GLU A 204 -0.34 9.89 8.39
C GLU A 204 0.87 9.82 7.45
N PRO A 205 1.66 10.91 7.31
CA PRO A 205 2.92 10.85 6.58
C PRO A 205 3.85 9.86 7.29
N PHE A 206 4.55 9.04 6.50
CA PHE A 206 5.63 8.23 7.05
C PHE A 206 6.67 9.17 7.67
N PRO A 207 7.25 8.81 8.83
CA PRO A 207 8.30 9.62 9.42
C PRO A 207 9.44 9.79 8.41
N GLU A 208 9.81 11.06 8.19
CA GLU A 208 10.92 11.49 7.33
C GLU A 208 12.26 10.85 7.74
#